data_AF-A0AAW8K8U7-F1
#
_entry.id   AF-A0AAW8K8U7-F1
#
_cell.length_a   1.000
_cell.length_b   1.000
_cell.length_c   1.000
_cell.angle_alpha   90.00
_cell.angle_beta   90.00
_cell.angle_gamma   90.00
#
_symmetry.space_group_name_H-M   'P 1'
#
loop_
_entity.id
_entity.type
_entity.pdbx_description
1 polymer ?
#
loop_
_entity_poly.entity_id
_entity_poly.type
_entity_poly.pdbx_seq_one_letter_code
_entity_poly.pdbx_strand_id
1 'polypeptide(L)'
;HYRTFASRLKDFPVRVDYLSRARSTAQTKAVLNDLQSGAINILVGTQKLIGKSVKWHDLGLLIIDEEQKFGVAVKEKLRQLKVNVDTLTMS
;
A
#
# COMPACT_ATOMS: atom_id res chain seq x y z
N HIS A 1 -4.22 10.89 -3.33
CA HIS A 1 -3.22 10.45 -2.32
C HIS A 1 -1.77 10.57 -2.80
N TYR A 2 -1.31 9.87 -3.84
CA TYR A 2 0.12 9.87 -4.24
C TYR A 2 0.73 11.27 -4.44
N ARG A 3 0.13 12.16 -5.25
CA ARG A 3 0.69 13.50 -5.52
C ARG A 3 0.88 14.34 -4.26
N THR A 4 -0.07 14.27 -3.32
CA THR A 4 -0.03 15.01 -2.05
C THR A 4 1.05 14.46 -1.12
N PHE A 5 1.19 13.13 -1.04
CA PHE A 5 2.26 12.51 -0.26
C PHE A 5 3.63 12.84 -0.85
N ALA A 6 3.78 12.70 -2.17
CA ALA A 6 5.03 13.02 -2.86
C ALA A 6 5.43 14.49 -2.71
N SER A 7 4.46 15.43 -2.69
CA SER A 7 4.79 16.84 -2.48
C SER A 7 5.14 17.16 -1.03
N ARG A 8 4.48 16.53 -0.05
CA ARG A 8 4.71 16.77 1.38
C ARG A 8 5.98 16.10 1.89
N LEU A 9 6.35 14.97 1.31
CA LEU A 9 7.51 14.17 1.73
C LEU A 9 8.72 14.36 0.82
N LYS A 10 8.70 15.36 -0.06
CA LYS A 10 9.79 15.67 -0.99
C LYS A 10 11.11 15.96 -0.25
N ASP A 11 11.01 16.53 0.94
CA ASP A 11 12.17 16.94 1.75
C ASP A 11 12.68 15.83 2.67
N PHE A 12 12.04 14.64 2.66
CA PHE A 12 12.44 13.49 3.45
C PHE A 12 13.08 12.42 2.55
N PRO A 13 14.05 11.64 3.04
CA PRO A 13 14.68 10.55 2.29
C PRO A 13 13.76 9.31 2.25
N VAL A 14 12.50 9.48 1.87
CA VAL A 14 11.49 8.42 1.81
C VAL A 14 11.07 8.18 0.37
N ARG A 15 11.04 6.92 -0.03
CA ARG A 15 10.56 6.52 -1.35
C ARG A 15 9.06 6.27 -1.30
N VAL A 16 8.31 7.15 -1.93
CA VAL A 16 6.87 7.01 -2.14
C VAL A 16 6.64 6.44 -3.54
N ASP A 17 5.94 5.31 -3.63
CA ASP A 17 5.53 4.72 -4.89
C ASP A 17 4.02 4.44 -4.90
N TYR A 18 3.47 4.09 -6.06
CA TYR A 18 2.05 3.76 -6.19
C TYR A 18 1.78 2.56 -7.08
N LEU A 19 0.75 1.79 -6.74
CA LEU A 19 0.30 0.62 -7.48
C LEU A 19 -1.15 0.78 -7.93
N SER A 20 -1.33 0.99 -9.24
CA SER A 20 -2.64 1.19 -9.87
C SER A 20 -2.79 0.34 -11.14
N ARG A 21 -3.98 0.32 -11.73
CA ARG A 21 -4.26 -0.40 -12.99
C ARG A 21 -3.50 0.16 -14.19
N ALA A 22 -2.98 1.38 -14.09
CA ALA A 22 -2.24 2.03 -15.17
C ALA A 22 -0.80 1.51 -15.34
N ARG A 23 -0.28 0.71 -14.39
CA ARG A 23 1.07 0.14 -14.48
C ARG A 23 1.09 -1.15 -15.28
N SER A 24 2.15 -1.32 -16.06
CA SER A 24 2.43 -2.57 -16.75
C SER A 24 2.80 -3.68 -15.76
N THR A 25 2.71 -4.93 -16.22
CA THR A 25 3.09 -6.10 -15.41
C THR A 25 4.57 -6.04 -14.98
N ALA A 26 5.45 -5.54 -15.86
CA ALA A 26 6.87 -5.38 -15.55
C ALA A 26 7.10 -4.36 -14.43
N GLN A 27 6.47 -3.19 -14.51
CA GLN A 27 6.55 -2.16 -13.46
C GLN A 27 5.95 -2.66 -12.14
N THR A 28 4.84 -3.38 -12.20
CA THR A 28 4.22 -3.97 -11.01
C THR A 28 5.19 -4.95 -10.34
N LYS A 29 5.84 -5.84 -11.08
CA LYS A 29 6.84 -6.76 -10.52
C LYS A 29 8.02 -6.03 -9.89
N ALA A 30 8.54 -5.00 -10.53
CA ALA A 30 9.63 -4.19 -9.97
C ALA A 30 9.23 -3.55 -8.63
N VAL A 31 8.05 -2.93 -8.57
CA VAL A 31 7.51 -2.34 -7.32
C VAL A 31 7.35 -3.39 -6.22
N LEU A 32 6.87 -4.59 -6.56
CA LEU A 32 6.72 -5.67 -5.57
C LEU A 32 8.07 -6.17 -5.04
N ASN A 33 9.09 -6.26 -5.91
CA ASN A 33 10.44 -6.63 -5.49
C ASN A 33 11.06 -5.55 -4.59
N ASP A 34 10.92 -4.28 -4.97
CA ASP A 34 11.41 -3.14 -4.19
C ASP A 34 10.68 -2.99 -2.85
N LEU A 35 9.39 -3.33 -2.80
CA LEU A 35 8.63 -3.39 -1.56
C LEU A 35 9.13 -4.50 -0.64
N GLN A 36 9.41 -5.67 -1.21
CA GLN A 36 9.91 -6.82 -0.46
C GLN A 36 11.34 -6.59 0.07
N SER A 37 12.16 -5.82 -0.65
CA SER A 37 13.50 -5.45 -0.20
C SER A 37 13.53 -4.29 0.80
N GLY A 38 12.39 -3.63 1.06
CA GLY A 38 12.29 -2.46 1.93
C GLY A 38 12.78 -1.16 1.29
N ALA A 39 13.01 -1.15 -0.04
CA ALA A 39 13.42 0.04 -0.76
C ALA A 39 12.29 1.07 -0.91
N ILE A 40 11.02 0.65 -0.79
CA ILE A 40 9.84 1.52 -0.81
C ILE A 40 9.32 1.66 0.61
N ASN A 41 9.24 2.90 1.10
CA ASN A 41 8.73 3.20 2.44
C ASN A 41 7.22 3.39 2.44
N ILE A 42 6.67 4.00 1.39
CA ILE A 42 5.23 4.29 1.29
C ILE A 42 4.72 3.80 -0.05
N LEU A 43 3.76 2.88 -0.02
CA LEU A 43 3.11 2.37 -1.21
C LEU A 43 1.63 2.74 -1.21
N VAL A 44 1.23 3.57 -2.17
CA VAL A 44 -0.15 4.03 -2.31
C VAL A 44 -0.85 3.23 -3.40
N GLY A 45 -2.01 2.65 -3.12
CA GLY A 45 -2.69 1.85 -4.12
C GLY A 45 -4.13 1.57 -3.76
N THR A 46 -4.79 0.84 -4.65
CA THR A 46 -6.17 0.40 -4.44
C THR A 46 -6.18 -1.00 -3.81
N GLN A 47 -7.34 -1.66 -3.76
CA GLN A 47 -7.53 -3.04 -3.29
C GLN A 47 -6.51 -4.09 -3.79
N LYS A 48 -5.79 -3.80 -4.88
CA LYS A 48 -4.70 -4.65 -5.39
C LYS A 48 -3.54 -4.83 -4.40
N LEU A 49 -3.37 -3.89 -3.46
CA LEU A 49 -2.36 -3.96 -2.40
C LEU A 49 -2.62 -5.07 -1.36
N ILE A 50 -3.87 -5.48 -1.20
CA ILE A 50 -4.30 -6.50 -0.23
C ILE A 50 -4.29 -7.91 -0.90
N GLY A 51 -3.79 -7.99 -2.14
CA GLY A 51 -3.59 -9.23 -2.86
C GLY A 51 -2.48 -10.08 -2.22
N LYS A 52 -2.56 -11.41 -2.36
CA LYS A 52 -1.51 -12.34 -1.89
C LYS A 52 -0.14 -12.12 -2.57
N SER A 53 -0.13 -11.40 -3.69
CA SER A 53 1.08 -11.06 -4.44
C SER A 53 1.93 -9.97 -3.76
N VAL A 54 1.37 -9.26 -2.79
CA VAL A 54 2.09 -8.18 -2.10
C VAL A 54 2.70 -8.73 -0.83
N LYS A 55 4.03 -8.75 -0.79
CA LYS A 55 4.82 -9.11 0.39
C LYS A 55 5.41 -7.85 0.96
N TRP A 56 5.02 -7.54 2.19
CA TRP A 56 5.56 -6.41 2.94
C TRP A 56 6.85 -6.85 3.63
N HIS A 57 7.88 -6.02 3.56
CA HIS A 57 9.12 -6.23 4.34
C HIS A 57 8.85 -5.96 5.82
N ASP A 58 8.37 -4.76 6.12
CA ASP A 58 7.99 -4.30 7.45
C ASP A 58 6.78 -3.37 7.31
N LEU A 59 5.59 -3.85 7.68
CA LEU A 59 4.35 -3.09 7.57
C LEU A 59 3.96 -2.60 8.96
N GLY A 60 4.28 -1.35 9.29
CA GLY A 60 3.88 -0.73 10.56
C GLY A 60 2.53 -0.04 10.53
N LEU A 61 2.18 0.58 9.39
CA LEU A 61 0.98 1.41 9.25
C LEU A 61 0.20 1.05 7.99
N LEU A 62 -1.10 0.83 8.16
CA LEU A 62 -2.05 0.59 7.08
C LEU A 62 -3.11 1.69 7.06
N ILE A 63 -3.20 2.42 5.95
CA ILE A 63 -4.22 3.45 5.78
C ILE A 63 -5.27 2.93 4.80
N ILE A 64 -6.53 2.90 5.23
CA ILE A 64 -7.67 2.52 4.41
C ILE A 64 -8.53 3.77 4.20
N ASP A 65 -8.66 4.19 2.96
CA ASP A 65 -9.55 5.28 2.58
C ASP A 65 -10.83 4.71 1.98
N GLU A 66 -11.99 5.24 2.39
CA GLU A 66 -13.32 4.78 1.97
C GLU A 66 -13.58 3.27 2.21
N GLU A 67 -13.43 2.79 3.45
CA GLU A 67 -13.59 1.38 3.83
C GLU A 67 -14.93 0.75 3.35
N GLN A 68 -15.98 1.56 3.24
CA GLN A 68 -17.29 1.17 2.70
C GLN A 68 -17.24 0.59 1.29
N LYS A 69 -16.28 0.98 0.45
CA LYS A 69 -16.17 0.49 -0.94
C LYS A 69 -15.49 -0.87 -1.06
N PHE A 70 -14.94 -1.41 0.03
CA PHE A 70 -14.27 -2.71 0.02
C PHE A 70 -15.26 -3.86 0.27
N GLY A 71 -15.20 -4.88 -0.60
CA GLY A 71 -15.97 -6.10 -0.44
C GLY A 71 -15.55 -6.93 0.77
N VAL A 72 -16.44 -7.83 1.21
CA VAL A 72 -16.26 -8.69 2.40
C VAL A 72 -14.93 -9.46 2.38
N ALA A 73 -14.54 -10.01 1.23
CA ALA A 73 -13.29 -10.77 1.09
C ALA A 73 -12.03 -9.93 1.34
N VAL A 74 -12.06 -8.63 1.03
CA VAL A 74 -10.93 -7.73 1.29
C VAL A 74 -10.91 -7.35 2.78
N LYS A 75 -12.07 -7.13 3.39
CA LYS A 75 -12.20 -6.85 4.82
C LYS A 75 -11.65 -7.97 5.70
N GLU A 76 -11.91 -9.23 5.34
CA GLU A 76 -11.36 -10.38 6.06
C GLU A 76 -9.83 -10.46 5.98
N LYS A 77 -9.24 -10.15 4.83
CA LYS A 77 -7.77 -10.05 4.70
C LYS A 77 -7.20 -8.88 5.49
N LEU A 78 -7.88 -7.74 5.46
CA LEU A 78 -7.51 -6.57 6.23
C LEU A 78 -7.55 -6.87 7.73
N ARG A 79 -8.52 -7.65 8.21
CA ARG A 79 -8.56 -8.12 9.60
C ARG A 79 -7.34 -8.96 9.95
N GLN A 80 -6.91 -9.86 9.08
CA GLN A 80 -5.71 -10.66 9.32
C GLN A 80 -4.44 -9.80 9.40
N LEU A 81 -4.34 -8.75 8.56
CA LEU A 81 -3.22 -7.80 8.59
C LEU A 81 -3.29 -6.87 9.82
N LYS A 82 -4.50 -6.43 10.21
CA LYS A 82 -4.77 -5.55 11.37
C LYS A 82 -4.25 -6.10 12.70
N VAL A 83 -4.12 -7.42 12.84
CA VAL A 83 -3.70 -8.03 14.12
C VAL A 83 -2.31 -7.55 14.57
N ASN A 84 -1.44 -7.21 13.63
CA ASN A 84 -0.05 -6.82 13.92
C ASN A 84 0.31 -5.41 13.40
N VAL A 85 -0.67 -4.65 12.88
CA VAL A 85 -0.41 -3.42 12.12
C VAL A 85 -1.39 -2.33 12.52
N ASP A 86 -0.87 -1.14 12.83
CA ASP A 86 -1.69 0.02 13.13
C ASP A 86 -2.53 0.38 11.90
N THR A 87 -3.85 0.43 12.05
CA THR A 87 -4.73 0.72 10.92
C THR A 87 -5.54 1.98 11.15
N LEU A 88 -5.39 2.93 10.22
CA LEU A 88 -6.13 4.18 10.18
C LEU A 88 -7.17 4.12 9.07
N THR A 89 -8.45 4.18 9.42
CA THR A 89 -9.53 4.31 8.44
C THR A 89 -9.92 5.78 8.32
N MET A 90 -9.97 6.30 7.08
CA MET A 90 -10.59 7.59 6.80
C MET A 90 -11.96 7.35 6.13
N SER A 91 -13.00 7.94 6.71
CA SER A 91 -14.41 7.75 6.35
C SER A 91 -14.96 8.92 5.54
#